data_AF-A0A1G3HU51-F1
#
_entry.id   AF-A0A1G3HU51-F1
#
_cell.length_a   1.000
_cell.length_b   1.000
_cell.length_c   1.000
_cell.angle_alpha   90.00
_cell.angle_beta   90.00
_cell.angle_gamma   90.00
#
_symmetry.space_group_name_H-M   'P 1'
#
loop_
_entity.id
_entity.type
_entity.pdbx_description
1 polymer ?
#
loop_
_entity_poly.entity_id
_entity_poly.type
_entity_poly.pdbx_seq_one_letter_code
_entity_poly.pdbx_strand_id
1 'polypeptide(L)'
;MTNSKNSGFPELIHNEADQATRPMPLHELPRQFQIDQEMAVIRQHHARIANAIDMFWGHKDCVEYLRQLILSGGDGVGRTRVGFKHEVLAAFMHLIRLHDTPEI
;
A
#
# COMPACT_ATOMS: atom_id res chain seq x y z
N MET A 1 43.76 -26.75 5.40
CA MET A 1 42.77 -26.90 6.49
C MET A 1 41.77 -25.76 6.39
N THR A 2 40.64 -25.97 5.71
CA THR A 2 39.53 -25.00 5.67
C THR A 2 38.41 -25.52 6.57
N ASN A 3 38.34 -24.93 7.77
CA ASN A 3 37.38 -25.23 8.81
C ASN A 3 36.01 -24.64 8.43
N SER A 4 35.18 -25.41 7.72
CA SER A 4 33.80 -25.04 7.43
C SER A 4 32.98 -25.18 8.71
N LYS A 5 32.58 -24.05 9.29
CA LYS A 5 31.70 -23.97 10.46
C LYS A 5 30.41 -24.74 10.18
N ASN A 6 30.23 -25.89 10.84
CA ASN A 6 28.91 -26.50 11.05
C ASN A 6 28.05 -25.51 11.86
N SER A 7 27.37 -24.59 11.19
CA SER A 7 26.12 -24.06 11.73
C SER A 7 25.21 -25.27 11.97
N GLY A 8 24.65 -25.41 13.17
CA GLY A 8 23.79 -26.55 13.56
C GLY A 8 22.46 -26.69 12.78
N PHE A 9 22.40 -26.11 11.59
CA PHE A 9 21.32 -26.29 10.63
C PHE A 9 21.79 -27.30 9.57
N PRO A 10 20.98 -28.33 9.25
CA PRO A 10 21.29 -29.24 8.16
C PRO A 10 21.38 -28.46 6.84
N GLU A 11 22.30 -28.87 5.95
CA GLU A 11 22.34 -28.35 4.58
C GLU A 11 20.97 -28.59 3.93
N LEU A 12 20.36 -27.53 3.40
CA LEU A 12 19.05 -27.62 2.76
C LEU A 12 19.19 -28.45 1.49
N ILE A 13 18.75 -29.70 1.55
CA ILE A 13 18.61 -30.55 0.36
C ILE A 13 17.49 -29.93 -0.48
N HIS A 14 17.86 -29.23 -1.56
CA HIS A 14 16.90 -28.71 -2.53
C HIS A 14 16.33 -29.87 -3.36
N ASN A 15 15.32 -30.56 -2.83
CA ASN A 15 14.58 -31.56 -3.58
C ASN A 15 13.71 -30.88 -4.65
N GLU A 16 13.68 -31.40 -5.87
CA GLU A 16 12.82 -30.89 -6.95
C GLU A 16 11.32 -30.92 -6.56
N ALA A 17 10.93 -31.84 -5.68
CA ALA A 17 9.58 -31.91 -5.12
C ALA A 17 9.17 -30.66 -4.32
N ASP A 18 10.12 -29.96 -3.67
CA ASP A 18 9.85 -28.72 -2.93
C ASP A 18 9.65 -27.51 -3.86
N GLN A 19 10.04 -27.63 -5.14
CA GLN A 19 9.83 -26.57 -6.13
C GLN A 19 8.37 -26.49 -6.57
N ALA A 20 7.66 -27.63 -6.60
CA ALA A 20 6.27 -27.72 -7.07
C ALA A 20 5.27 -27.01 -6.12
N THR A 21 5.60 -26.87 -4.84
CA THR A 21 4.77 -26.15 -3.85
C THR A 21 5.22 -24.72 -3.63
N ARG A 22 6.19 -24.19 -4.39
CA ARG A 22 6.59 -22.78 -4.26
C ARG A 22 5.43 -21.89 -4.67
N PRO A 23 5.11 -20.83 -3.89
CA PRO A 23 4.12 -19.87 -4.31
C PRO A 23 4.57 -19.25 -5.63
N MET A 24 3.63 -19.09 -6.56
CA MET A 24 3.90 -18.40 -7.81
C MET A 24 4.39 -16.97 -7.51
N PRO A 25 5.32 -16.42 -8.32
CA PRO A 25 5.77 -15.05 -8.16
C PRO A 25 4.58 -14.09 -8.22
N LEU A 26 4.50 -13.19 -7.24
CA LEU A 26 3.47 -12.16 -7.20
C LEU A 26 3.83 -11.09 -8.23
N HIS A 27 3.08 -11.03 -9.33
CA HIS A 27 3.23 -9.97 -10.31
C HIS A 27 2.58 -8.71 -9.76
N GLU A 28 3.39 -7.72 -9.38
CA GLU A 28 2.88 -6.43 -8.94
C GLU A 28 2.26 -5.69 -10.15
N LEU A 29 1.08 -5.11 -9.93
CA LEU A 29 0.42 -4.29 -10.96
C LEU A 29 1.27 -3.04 -11.25
N PRO A 30 1.22 -2.47 -12.46
CA PRO A 30 1.87 -1.19 -12.73
C PRO A 30 1.44 -0.13 -11.73
N ARG A 31 2.38 0.71 -11.25
CA ARG A 31 2.10 1.74 -10.23
C ARG A 31 0.88 2.60 -10.56
N GLN A 32 0.80 3.10 -11.79
CA GLN A 32 -0.32 3.95 -12.20
C GLN A 32 -1.65 3.23 -12.06
N PHE A 33 -1.70 1.95 -12.43
CA PHE A 33 -2.89 1.13 -12.27
C PHE A 33 -3.29 0.97 -10.80
N GLN A 34 -2.32 0.81 -9.90
CA GLN A 34 -2.58 0.76 -8.46
C GLN A 34 -3.17 2.09 -7.96
N ILE A 35 -2.60 3.23 -8.36
CA ILE A 35 -3.13 4.56 -8.00
C ILE A 35 -4.57 4.72 -8.49
N ASP A 36 -4.84 4.37 -9.75
CA ASP A 36 -6.16 4.49 -10.35
C ASP A 36 -7.20 3.62 -9.62
N GLN A 37 -6.81 2.41 -9.22
CA GLN A 37 -7.66 1.49 -8.47
C GLN A 37 -8.00 2.05 -7.07
N GLU A 38 -7.01 2.52 -6.32
CA GLU A 38 -7.24 3.10 -4.98
C GLU A 38 -8.06 4.38 -5.06
N MET A 39 -7.79 5.23 -6.06
CA MET A 39 -8.58 6.44 -6.32
C MET A 39 -10.02 6.13 -6.69
N ALA A 40 -10.29 5.03 -7.39
CA ALA A 40 -11.66 4.60 -7.70
C ALA A 40 -12.44 4.21 -6.43
N VAL A 41 -11.81 3.49 -5.50
CA VAL A 41 -12.41 3.12 -4.20
C VAL A 41 -12.75 4.37 -3.39
N ILE A 42 -11.81 5.33 -3.30
CA ILE A 42 -12.04 6.59 -2.58
C ILE A 42 -13.14 7.39 -3.26
N ARG A 43 -13.16 7.47 -4.59
CA ARG A 43 -14.17 8.24 -5.35
C ARG A 43 -15.59 7.68 -5.17
N GLN A 44 -15.73 6.36 -5.01
CA GLN A 44 -17.02 5.71 -4.75
C GLN A 44 -17.64 6.12 -3.40
N HIS A 45 -16.82 6.35 -2.37
CA HIS A 45 -17.30 6.69 -1.03
C HIS A 45 -17.23 8.19 -0.72
N HIS A 46 -16.19 8.86 -1.19
CA HIS A 46 -15.83 10.23 -0.85
C HIS A 46 -15.28 10.98 -2.08
N ALA A 47 -16.15 11.23 -3.07
CA ALA A 47 -15.79 11.94 -4.30
C ALA A 47 -15.07 13.28 -4.08
N ARG A 48 -15.45 14.04 -3.03
CA ARG A 48 -14.78 15.32 -2.68
C ARG A 48 -13.32 15.12 -2.27
N ILE A 49 -13.04 14.09 -1.48
CA ILE A 49 -11.69 13.76 -1.04
C ILE A 49 -10.87 13.28 -2.23
N ALA A 50 -11.43 12.42 -3.08
CA ALA A 50 -10.76 11.99 -4.31
C ALA A 50 -10.37 13.18 -5.20
N ASN A 51 -11.28 14.13 -5.43
CA ASN A 51 -10.97 15.32 -6.22
C ASN A 51 -9.87 16.18 -5.58
N ALA A 52 -9.84 16.30 -4.24
CA ALA A 52 -8.77 17.01 -3.55
C ALA A 52 -7.42 16.29 -3.70
N ILE A 53 -7.40 14.97 -3.61
CA ILE A 53 -6.20 14.16 -3.82
C ILE A 53 -5.69 14.34 -5.26
N ASP A 54 -6.57 14.28 -6.27
CA ASP A 54 -6.21 14.49 -7.68
C ASP A 54 -5.55 15.87 -7.90
N MET A 55 -6.03 16.92 -7.22
CA MET A 55 -5.48 18.28 -7.38
C MET A 55 -4.07 18.44 -6.81
N PHE A 56 -3.72 17.73 -5.75
CA PHE A 56 -2.44 17.89 -5.05
C PHE A 56 -1.55 16.64 -5.11
N TRP A 57 -1.88 15.66 -5.95
CA TRP A 57 -1.09 14.45 -6.13
C TRP A 57 0.33 14.78 -6.61
N GLY A 58 1.34 14.17 -5.98
CA GLY A 58 2.75 14.47 -6.22
C GLY A 58 3.31 15.63 -5.39
N HIS A 59 2.46 16.36 -4.65
CA HIS A 59 2.90 17.32 -3.65
C HIS A 59 3.11 16.66 -2.29
N LYS A 60 4.13 17.09 -1.54
CA LYS A 60 4.42 16.56 -0.19
C LYS A 60 3.24 16.69 0.77
N ASP A 61 2.42 17.71 0.56
CA ASP A 61 1.23 17.98 1.38
C ASP A 61 0.11 16.96 1.16
N CYS A 62 0.13 16.20 0.07
CA CYS A 62 -0.87 15.16 -0.20
C CYS A 62 -0.81 14.05 0.86
N VAL A 63 0.39 13.63 1.22
CA VAL A 63 0.60 12.59 2.25
C VAL A 63 0.18 13.10 3.62
N GLU A 64 0.51 14.34 3.96
CA GLU A 64 0.09 14.96 5.22
C GLU A 64 -1.44 15.11 5.30
N TYR A 65 -2.07 15.50 4.19
CA TYR A 65 -3.52 15.55 4.08
C TYR A 65 -4.16 14.17 4.30
N LEU A 66 -3.64 13.12 3.66
CA LEU A 66 -4.12 11.74 3.85
C LEU A 66 -3.95 11.27 5.29
N ARG A 67 -2.80 11.53 5.92
CA ARG A 67 -2.55 11.21 7.34
C ARG A 67 -3.52 11.93 8.25
N GLN A 68 -3.77 13.22 7.99
CA GLN A 68 -4.71 14.01 8.76
C GLN A 68 -6.15 13.50 8.62
N LEU A 69 -6.57 13.10 7.40
CA LEU A 69 -7.87 12.46 7.18
C LEU A 69 -8.00 11.19 8.03
N ILE A 70 -7.04 10.27 7.93
CA ILE A 70 -7.03 9.01 8.69
C ILE A 70 -7.19 9.26 10.20
N LEU A 71 -6.41 10.20 10.75
CA LEU A 71 -6.43 10.52 12.18
C LEU A 71 -7.70 11.25 12.63
N SER A 72 -8.23 12.15 11.79
CA SER A 72 -9.42 12.94 12.10
C SER A 72 -10.71 12.13 11.94
N GLY A 73 -10.67 11.07 11.13
CA GLY A 73 -11.82 10.21 10.83
C GLY A 73 -12.88 10.89 9.97
N GLY A 74 -12.51 11.89 9.17
CA GLY A 74 -13.41 12.61 8.29
C GLY A 74 -12.76 13.83 7.63
N ASP A 75 -13.46 14.42 6.65
CA ASP A 75 -13.00 15.59 5.88
C ASP A 75 -13.16 16.93 6.62
N GLY A 76 -13.71 16.92 7.83
CA GLY A 76 -13.93 18.12 8.65
C GLY A 76 -15.05 19.05 8.14
N VAL A 77 -15.73 18.71 7.03
CA VAL A 77 -16.76 19.56 6.41
C VAL A 77 -18.19 19.22 6.90
N GLY A 78 -18.31 18.40 7.95
CA GLY A 78 -19.57 18.12 8.63
C GLY A 78 -19.35 17.86 10.12
N ARG A 79 -20.30 18.26 10.97
CA ARG A 79 -20.28 17.97 12.42
C ARG A 79 -20.32 16.47 12.75
N THR A 80 -20.47 15.61 11.75
CA THR A 80 -20.63 14.18 11.89
C THR A 80 -19.28 13.51 11.65
N ARG A 81 -18.56 13.18 12.73
CA ARG A 81 -17.40 12.28 12.69
C ARG A 81 -17.87 10.87 12.34
N VAL A 82 -18.14 10.63 11.07
CA VAL A 82 -18.45 9.30 10.55
C VAL A 82 -17.14 8.76 10.03
N GLY A 83 -16.50 7.91 10.83
CA GLY A 83 -15.22 7.30 10.47
C GLY A 83 -15.23 6.68 9.07
N PHE A 84 -14.05 6.54 8.49
CA PHE A 84 -13.92 5.93 7.17
C PHE A 84 -14.21 4.43 7.22
N LYS A 85 -14.79 3.92 6.13
CA LYS A 85 -14.84 2.48 5.92
C LYS A 85 -13.42 1.91 5.80
N HIS A 86 -13.27 0.64 6.16
CA HIS A 86 -11.98 -0.05 6.09
C HIS A 86 -11.35 0.00 4.69
N GLU A 87 -12.16 -0.17 3.64
CA GLU A 87 -11.71 -0.10 2.23
C GLU A 87 -11.09 1.25 1.88
N VAL A 88 -11.67 2.35 2.36
CA VAL A 88 -11.16 3.71 2.12
C VAL A 88 -9.88 3.96 2.91
N LEU A 89 -9.80 3.46 4.15
CA LEU A 89 -8.57 3.55 4.96
C LEU A 89 -7.42 2.77 4.34
N ALA A 90 -7.69 1.55 3.86
CA ALA A 90 -6.70 0.74 3.15
C ALA A 90 -6.20 1.48 1.90
N ALA A 91 -7.11 2.06 1.12
CA ALA A 91 -6.78 2.86 -0.04
C ALA A 91 -5.89 4.06 0.30
N PHE A 92 -6.19 4.81 1.36
CA PHE A 92 -5.34 5.91 1.81
C PHE A 92 -3.93 5.44 2.21
N MET A 93 -3.82 4.31 2.93
CA MET A 93 -2.52 3.76 3.32
C MET A 93 -1.70 3.30 2.11
N HIS A 94 -2.34 2.69 1.12
CA HIS A 94 -1.70 2.30 -0.14
C HIS A 94 -1.23 3.52 -0.94
N LEU A 95 -2.07 4.56 -1.07
CA LEU A 95 -1.69 5.80 -1.73
C LEU A 95 -0.48 6.48 -1.06
N ILE A 96 -0.43 6.51 0.28
CA ILE A 96 0.75 7.05 1.01
C ILE A 96 2.01 6.26 0.64
N ARG A 97 1.94 4.94 0.63
CA ARG A 97 3.08 4.08 0.26
C ARG A 97 3.54 4.31 -1.18
N LEU A 98 2.59 4.43 -2.12
CA LEU A 98 2.86 4.67 -3.53
C LEU A 98 3.47 6.05 -3.78
N HIS A 99 3.09 7.04 -2.97
CA HIS A 99 3.68 8.38 -3.01
C HIS A 99 5.12 8.40 -2.46
N ASP A 100 5.38 7.68 -1.37
CA ASP A 100 6.69 7.68 -0.68
C ASP A 100 7.76 6.82 -1.38
N THR A 101 7.37 5.88 -2.23
CA THR A 101 8.30 5.00 -2.96
C THR A 101 8.46 5.51 -4.40
N PRO A 102 9.38 6.43 -4.75
CA PRO A 102 9.63 6.78 -6.15
C PRO A 102 10.18 5.57 -6.92
N GLU A 103 9.80 5.41 -8.19
CA GLU A 103 10.38 4.39 -9.08
C GLU A 103 11.89 4.63 -9.21
N ILE A 104 12.69 3.59 -8.97
CA ILE A 104 14.17 3.59 -9.14
C ILE A 104 14.48 3.22 -10.59
#